data_AF-A0A945CTP3-F1
#
_entry.id   AF-A0A945CTP3-F1
#
_cell.length_a   1.000
_cell.length_b   1.000
_cell.length_c   1.000
_cell.angle_alpha   90.00
_cell.angle_beta   90.00
_cell.angle_gamma   90.00
#
_symmetry.space_group_name_H-M   'P 1'
#
loop_
_entity.id
_entity.type
_entity.pdbx_description
1 polymer ?
#
loop_
_entity_poly.entity_id
_entity_poly.type
_entity_poly.pdbx_seq_one_letter_code
_entity_poly.pdbx_strand_id
1 'polypeptide(L)'
;FLIRIQKRHETKVDEYHPPRSSGGHGGGDPRILEEFINMAVRGEHNCTGALDARNSAAIAIAAADSCETGLPVEIPRFGFTDAV
;
A
#
# COMPACT_ATOMS: atom_id res chain seq x y z
N PHE A 1 14.87 16.80 1.79
CA PHE A 1 15.80 16.07 2.68
C PHE A 1 17.19 16.15 2.07
N LEU A 2 18.26 16.02 2.86
CA LEU A 2 19.65 16.07 2.40
C LEU A 2 20.19 14.65 2.33
N ILE A 3 20.80 14.27 1.21
CA ILE A 3 21.49 12.98 1.08
C ILE A 3 22.99 13.26 1.16
N ARG A 4 23.67 12.66 2.15
CA ARG A 4 25.13 12.70 2.27
C ARG A 4 25.69 11.31 2.02
N ILE A 5 26.60 11.20 1.06
CA ILE A 5 27.31 9.96 0.75
C ILE A 5 28.77 10.16 1.12
N GLN A 6 29.28 9.30 2.01
CA GLN A 6 30.69 9.22 2.35
C GLN A 6 31.15 7.77 2.29
N LYS A 7 32.25 7.51 1.59
CA LYS A 7 32.84 6.16 1.52
C LYS A 7 33.79 5.95 2.70
N ARG A 8 33.88 4.71 3.19
CA ARG A 8 34.63 4.31 4.41
C ARG A 8 36.10 4.77 4.45
N HIS A 9 36.73 4.97 3.29
CA HIS A 9 38.15 5.32 3.17
C HIS A 9 38.37 6.65 2.43
N GLU A 10 37.34 7.48 2.31
CA GLU A 10 37.40 8.77 1.62
C GLU A 10 36.93 9.88 2.57
N THR A 11 37.66 10.99 2.60
CA THR A 11 37.29 12.18 3.41
C THR A 11 36.29 13.08 2.70
N LYS A 12 36.10 12.87 1.39
CA LYS A 12 35.12 13.57 0.58
C LYS A 12 33.70 13.15 0.97
N VAL A 13 32.83 14.14 1.13
CA VAL A 13 31.38 13.95 1.31
C VAL A 13 30.69 14.52 0.08
N ASP A 14 29.92 13.69 -0.60
CA ASP A 14 29.05 14.12 -1.70
C ASP A 14 27.68 14.48 -1.11
N GLU A 15 27.30 15.76 -1.27
CA GLU A 15 26.00 16.28 -0.84
C GLU A 15 25.05 16.40 -2.03
N TYR A 16 23.87 15.79 -1.90
CA TYR A 16 22.79 15.94 -2.87
C TYR A 16 21.60 16.62 -2.21
N HIS A 17 21.12 17.67 -2.88
CA HIS A 17 19.89 18.36 -2.56
C HIS A 17 18.85 18.04 -3.63
N PRO A 18 18.15 16.89 -3.53
CA PRO A 18 17.09 16.57 -4.48
C PRO A 18 16.12 17.75 -4.58
N PRO A 19 15.73 18.16 -5.80
CA PRO A 19 14.68 19.16 -5.96
C PRO A 19 13.43 18.64 -5.25
N ARG A 20 12.67 19.55 -4.61
CA ARG A 20 11.37 19.19 -4.07
C ARG A 20 10.47 18.80 -5.24
N SER A 21 10.22 17.51 -5.41
CA SER A 21 9.10 17.06 -6.23
C SER A 21 7.81 17.24 -5.41
N SER A 22 6.67 17.36 -6.08
CA SER A 22 5.41 17.00 -5.42
C SER A 22 5.61 15.58 -4.85
N GLY A 23 5.42 15.44 -3.54
CA GLY A 23 5.47 14.12 -2.92
C GLY A 23 4.38 13.24 -3.54
N GLY A 24 4.68 11.96 -3.76
CA GLY A 24 3.72 10.99 -4.27
C GLY A 24 4.18 9.56 -3.94
N HIS A 25 3.25 8.62 -3.99
CA HIS A 25 3.48 7.20 -3.68
C HIS A 25 4.18 6.44 -4.84
N GLY A 26 5.26 7.02 -5.40
CA GLY A 26 6.01 6.43 -6.51
C GLY A 26 5.25 6.31 -7.84
N GLY A 27 4.13 7.04 -8.00
CA GLY A 27 3.29 6.98 -9.21
C GLY A 27 2.27 5.84 -9.22
N GLY A 28 2.10 5.11 -8.12
CA GLY A 28 1.07 4.07 -8.00
C GLY A 28 -0.35 4.62 -8.06
N ASP A 29 -0.68 5.61 -7.23
CA ASP A 29 -2.04 6.15 -7.12
C ASP A 29 -2.56 6.74 -8.44
N PRO A 30 -1.77 7.57 -9.19
CA PRO A 30 -2.22 8.07 -10.49
C PRO A 30 -2.55 6.94 -11.49
N ARG A 31 -1.77 5.85 -11.49
CA ARG A 31 -2.00 4.70 -12.39
C ARG A 31 -3.22 3.88 -12.01
N ILE A 32 -3.49 3.72 -10.71
CA ILE A 32 -4.69 3.04 -10.21
C ILE A 32 -5.94 3.82 -10.64
N LEU A 33 -5.91 5.15 -10.50
CA LEU A 33 -7.02 6.02 -10.92
C LEU A 33 -7.22 6.01 -12.43
N GLU A 34 -6.12 6.10 -13.20
CA GLU A 34 -6.17 6.02 -14.66
C GLU A 34 -6.81 4.72 -15.14
N GLU A 35 -6.39 3.57 -14.58
CA GLU A 35 -6.96 2.28 -14.99
C GLU A 35 -8.43 2.13 -14.59
N PHE A 36 -8.81 2.59 -13.39
CA PHE A 36 -10.20 2.59 -12.96
C PHE A 36 -11.10 3.39 -13.94
N ILE A 37 -10.66 4.58 -14.35
CA ILE A 37 -11.39 5.41 -15.32
C ILE A 37 -11.45 4.71 -16.69
N ASN A 38 -10.33 4.14 -17.16
CA ASN A 38 -10.28 3.45 -18.44
C ASN A 38 -11.26 2.27 -18.50
N MET A 39 -11.33 1.47 -17.43
CA MET A 39 -12.31 0.40 -17.33
C MET A 39 -13.75 0.92 -17.38
N ALA A 40 -14.05 2.00 -16.64
CA ALA A 40 -15.38 2.61 -16.65
C ALA A 40 -15.78 3.09 -18.06
N VAL A 41 -14.85 3.70 -18.81
CA VAL A 41 -15.07 4.13 -20.19
C VAL A 41 -15.32 2.94 -21.13
N ARG A 42 -14.65 1.81 -20.91
CA ARG A 42 -14.86 0.56 -21.69
C ARG A 42 -16.15 -0.18 -21.32
N GLY A 43 -16.87 0.24 -20.27
CA GLY A 43 -18.00 -0.50 -19.71
C GLY A 43 -17.58 -1.79 -19.00
N GLU A 44 -16.30 -1.89 -18.63
CA GLU A 44 -15.74 -3.02 -17.89
C GLU A 44 -15.89 -2.74 -16.39
N HIS A 45 -16.70 -3.55 -15.73
CA HIS A 45 -16.83 -3.50 -14.27
C HIS A 45 -16.17 -4.73 -13.69
N ASN A 46 -14.93 -4.58 -13.22
CA ASN A 46 -14.27 -5.58 -12.43
C ASN A 46 -13.87 -4.99 -11.08
N CYS A 47 -13.95 -5.81 -10.04
CA CYS A 47 -13.48 -5.46 -8.69
C CYS A 47 -12.45 -6.49 -8.26
N THR A 48 -11.42 -6.69 -9.09
CA THR A 48 -10.37 -7.69 -8.87
C THR A 48 -9.74 -7.57 -7.48
N GLY A 49 -9.57 -6.34 -6.97
CA GLY A 49 -9.02 -6.08 -5.64
C GLY A 49 -10.03 -6.09 -4.48
N ALA A 50 -11.30 -6.44 -4.69
CA ALA A 50 -12.29 -6.38 -3.60
C ALA A 50 -12.01 -7.40 -2.48
N LEU A 51 -11.61 -8.62 -2.85
CA LEU A 51 -11.23 -9.63 -1.86
C LEU A 51 -9.96 -9.23 -1.11
N ASP A 52 -8.98 -8.66 -1.82
CA ASP A 52 -7.75 -8.18 -1.22
C ASP A 52 -8.02 -7.03 -0.25
N ALA A 53 -8.85 -6.05 -0.65
CA ALA A 53 -9.26 -4.94 0.21
C ALA A 53 -9.99 -5.44 1.48
N ARG A 54 -10.89 -6.42 1.34
CA ARG A 54 -11.53 -7.08 2.48
C ARG A 54 -10.49 -7.73 3.40
N ASN A 55 -9.53 -8.45 2.83
CA ASN A 55 -8.50 -9.16 3.61
C ASN A 55 -7.58 -8.17 4.34
N SER A 56 -7.21 -7.06 3.70
CA SER A 56 -6.47 -5.97 4.34
C SER A 56 -7.24 -5.39 5.53
N ALA A 57 -8.55 -5.17 5.40
CA ALA A 57 -9.38 -4.71 6.51
C ALA A 57 -9.47 -5.75 7.64
N ALA A 58 -9.63 -7.04 7.31
CA ALA A 58 -9.67 -8.12 8.29
C ALA A 58 -8.36 -8.25 9.08
N ILE A 59 -7.22 -8.06 8.41
CA ILE A 59 -5.89 -8.00 9.08
C ILE A 59 -5.84 -6.82 10.05
N ALA A 60 -6.29 -5.63 9.64
CA ALA A 60 -6.24 -4.44 10.48
C ALA A 60 -7.06 -4.60 11.77
N ILE A 61 -8.23 -5.22 11.68
CA ILE A 61 -9.08 -5.53 12.85
C ILE A 61 -8.38 -6.53 13.78
N ALA A 62 -7.91 -7.67 13.25
CA ALA A 62 -7.22 -8.67 14.05
C ALA A 62 -5.94 -8.11 14.70
N ALA A 63 -5.23 -7.21 14.02
CA ALA A 63 -4.06 -6.54 14.57
C ALA A 63 -4.43 -5.58 15.72
N ALA A 64 -5.57 -4.88 15.64
CA ALA A 64 -6.04 -4.03 16.73
C ALA A 64 -6.31 -4.87 18.00
N ASP A 65 -7.05 -5.97 17.87
CA ASP A 65 -7.32 -6.90 18.98
C ASP A 65 -6.03 -7.52 19.55
N SER A 66 -5.08 -7.85 18.67
CA SER A 66 -3.77 -8.37 19.06
C SER A 66 -2.95 -7.34 19.84
N CYS A 67 -2.99 -6.07 19.45
CA CYS A 67 -2.32 -4.98 20.17
C CYS A 67 -2.88 -4.77 21.58
N GLU A 68 -4.19 -4.93 21.77
CA GLU A 68 -4.83 -4.79 23.09
C GLU A 68 -4.53 -5.97 24.02
N THR A 69 -4.53 -7.18 23.47
CA THR A 69 -4.37 -8.42 24.26
C THR A 69 -2.93 -8.91 24.40
N GLY A 70 -2.05 -8.48 23.49
CA GLY A 70 -0.69 -9.01 23.35
C GLY A 70 -0.62 -10.44 22.83
N LEU A 71 -1.74 -11.00 22.35
CA LEU A 71 -1.84 -12.38 21.88
C LEU A 71 -2.06 -12.44 20.35
N PRO A 72 -1.64 -13.52 19.67
CA PRO A 72 -2.00 -13.74 18.29
C PRO A 72 -3.52 -13.86 18.10
N VAL A 73 -4.05 -13.24 17.04
CA VAL A 73 -5.48 -13.29 16.68
C VAL A 73 -5.62 -13.93 15.30
N GLU A 74 -6.55 -14.87 15.15
CA GLU A 74 -6.85 -15.50 13.87
C GLU A 74 -7.58 -14.52 12.94
N ILE A 75 -7.10 -14.38 11.71
CA ILE A 75 -7.76 -13.55 10.69
C ILE A 75 -8.94 -14.33 10.12
N PRO A 76 -10.18 -13.77 10.16
CA PRO A 76 -11.34 -14.47 9.67
C PRO A 76 -11.20 -14.81 8.18
N ARG A 77 -11.43 -16.08 7.82
CA ARG A 77 -11.45 -16.50 6.41
C ARG A 77 -12.61 -15.83 5.69
N PHE A 78 -12.36 -15.41 4.45
CA PHE A 78 -13.45 -15.06 3.56
C PHE A 78 -14.11 -16.34 3.05
N GLY A 79 -15.43 -16.44 3.22
CA GLY A 79 -16.26 -17.47 2.62
C GLY A 79 -17.43 -16.81 1.92
N PHE A 80 -17.78 -17.29 0.73
CA PHE A 80 -19.10 -17.02 0.20
C PHE A 80 -20.07 -17.78 1.09
N THR A 81 -20.94 -17.07 1.81
CA THR A 81 -22.14 -17.71 2.33
C THR A 81 -22.92 -18.19 1.13
N ASP A 82 -23.17 -19.50 1.03
CA ASP A 82 -24.18 -20.02 0.12
C ASP A 82 -25.46 -19.25 0.42
N ALA A 83 -25.87 -18.40 -0.52
CA ALA A 83 -27.18 -17.76 -0.44
C ALA A 83 -28.21 -18.88 -0.54
N VAL A 84 -28.83 -19.20 0.60
CA VAL A 84 -30.04 -20.03 0.67
C VAL A 84 -31.22 -19.20 0.17
#